data_AF-A0A5K1D6Z4-F1
#
_entry.id   AF-A0A5K1D6Z4-F1
#
_cell.length_a   1.000
_cell.length_b   1.000
_cell.length_c   1.000
_cell.angle_alpha   90.00
_cell.angle_beta   90.00
_cell.angle_gamma   90.00
#
_symmetry.space_group_name_H-M   'P 1'
#
loop_
_entity.id
_entity.type
_entity.pdbx_description
1 polymer ?
#
loop_
_entity_poly.entity_id
_entity_poly.type
_entity_poly.pdbx_seq_one_letter_code
_entity_poly.pdbx_strand_id
1 'polypeptide(L)'
;YPDDPFDRIWISDSLRRANFLVDVATGTYKVSTRRPVYVNRNERPPEKVMQSAVVGQNGTLSYRLNLDGFPGSGWAFCYFAELEDLGPNETRKFRLMIPGMSEYSKASVNVQENAQGRFRLYEPGYPNISFPFTLSFEFVKTIDSTRGPILNAFEINKYVQISAGSQD
;
A
#
# COMPACT_ATOMS: atom_id res chain seq x y z
N TYR A 1 -2.90 1.32 16.37
CA TYR A 1 -3.69 0.09 16.50
C TYR A 1 -3.19 -0.62 17.75
N PRO A 2 -4.05 -1.01 18.70
CA PRO A 2 -3.60 -1.45 20.03
C PRO A 2 -2.75 -2.73 20.01
N ASP A 3 -2.83 -3.53 18.95
CA ASP A 3 -2.11 -4.80 18.83
C ASP A 3 -0.84 -4.71 17.95
N ASP A 4 -0.34 -3.50 17.66
CA ASP A 4 0.93 -3.35 16.95
C ASP A 4 2.10 -3.52 17.94
N PRO A 5 2.95 -4.57 17.80
CA PRO A 5 4.07 -4.79 18.72
C PRO A 5 5.15 -3.71 18.64
N PHE A 6 5.07 -2.79 17.67
CA PHE A 6 5.99 -1.66 17.48
C PHE A 6 5.34 -0.31 17.77
N ASP A 7 4.14 -0.29 18.38
CA ASP A 7 3.38 0.92 18.75
C ASP A 7 3.14 1.90 17.58
N ARG A 8 3.17 1.43 16.33
CA ARG A 8 2.93 2.29 15.17
C ARG A 8 1.48 2.75 15.11
N ILE A 9 1.33 3.99 14.63
CA ILE A 9 0.02 4.59 14.38
C ILE A 9 -0.32 4.39 12.90
N TRP A 10 -1.28 3.51 12.64
CA TRP A 10 -1.87 3.38 11.31
C TRP A 10 -3.10 4.27 11.18
N ILE A 11 -3.06 5.16 10.18
CA ILE A 11 -4.07 6.17 9.93
C ILE A 11 -4.88 5.75 8.72
N SER A 12 -6.22 5.89 8.80
CA SER A 12 -7.06 5.64 7.63
C SER A 12 -6.84 6.73 6.59
N ASP A 13 -6.57 6.29 5.37
CA ASP A 13 -6.52 7.08 4.13
C ASP A 13 -7.84 7.84 3.80
N SER A 14 -8.90 7.56 4.55
CA SER A 14 -10.22 8.13 4.36
C SER A 14 -10.45 9.40 5.16
N LEU A 15 -9.55 9.70 6.09
CA LEU A 15 -9.51 10.99 6.75
C LEU A 15 -9.07 11.99 5.69
N ARG A 16 -10.04 12.68 5.08
CA ARG A 16 -9.85 13.77 4.12
C ARG A 16 -9.03 14.89 4.76
N ARG A 17 -7.71 14.72 4.77
CA ARG A 17 -6.72 15.76 4.98
C ARG A 17 -6.13 16.08 3.62
N ALA A 18 -5.57 17.28 3.45
CA ALA A 18 -4.54 17.45 2.43
C ALA A 18 -3.57 16.28 2.64
N ASN A 19 -3.32 15.45 1.62
CA ASN A 19 -2.40 14.29 1.57
C ASN A 19 -3.01 12.88 1.42
N PHE A 20 -4.30 12.65 1.10
CA PHE A 20 -4.82 11.29 0.88
C PHE A 20 -5.84 11.19 -0.26
N LEU A 21 -5.98 9.98 -0.86
CA LEU A 21 -6.90 9.59 -1.97
C LEU A 21 -7.42 10.79 -2.76
N VAL A 22 -6.54 11.35 -3.60
CA VAL A 22 -6.88 12.51 -4.42
C VAL A 22 -7.71 12.03 -5.59
N ASP A 23 -8.84 12.71 -5.81
CA ASP A 23 -9.80 12.39 -6.87
C ASP A 23 -10.25 10.92 -6.81
N VAL A 24 -10.87 10.51 -5.69
CA VAL A 24 -11.49 9.18 -5.49
C VAL A 24 -12.15 8.74 -6.78
N ALA A 25 -11.45 7.90 -7.55
CA ALA A 25 -11.87 7.57 -8.89
C ALA A 25 -13.23 6.89 -8.81
N THR A 26 -14.11 7.17 -9.77
CA THR A 26 -15.39 6.47 -9.88
C THR A 26 -15.15 4.96 -9.79
N GLY A 27 -15.92 4.26 -8.96
CA GLY A 27 -15.71 2.84 -8.70
C GLY A 27 -14.72 2.53 -7.57
N THR A 28 -14.25 3.53 -6.82
CA THR A 28 -13.51 3.29 -5.58
C THR A 28 -14.47 2.94 -4.45
N TYR A 29 -14.27 1.80 -3.79
CA TYR A 29 -15.06 1.37 -2.64
C TYR A 29 -14.18 0.71 -1.58
N LYS A 30 -14.72 0.56 -0.37
CA LYS A 30 -14.03 -0.09 0.73
C LYS A 30 -14.57 -1.49 0.95
N VAL A 31 -13.68 -2.39 1.32
CA VAL A 31 -14.01 -3.74 1.75
C VAL A 31 -13.42 -4.00 3.12
N SER A 32 -14.08 -4.86 3.88
CA SER A 32 -13.55 -5.36 5.14
C SER A 32 -13.98 -6.80 5.35
N THR A 33 -13.22 -7.53 6.16
CA THR A 33 -13.53 -8.92 6.51
C THR A 33 -13.41 -9.14 8.00
N ARG A 34 -14.17 -10.13 8.50
CA ARG A 34 -14.00 -10.69 9.85
C ARG A 34 -13.12 -11.94 9.85
N ARG A 35 -12.75 -12.46 8.66
CA ARG A 35 -11.85 -13.60 8.54
C ARG A 35 -10.44 -13.19 8.96
N PRO A 36 -9.68 -14.06 9.63
CA PRO A 36 -8.30 -13.75 9.96
C PRO A 36 -7.49 -13.57 8.68
N VAL A 37 -6.62 -12.56 8.66
CA VAL A 37 -5.65 -12.35 7.59
C VAL A 37 -4.28 -12.75 8.10
N TYR A 38 -3.69 -13.77 7.48
CA TYR A 38 -2.38 -14.25 7.83
C TYR A 38 -1.33 -13.18 7.53
N VAL A 39 -0.82 -12.59 8.61
CA VAL A 39 0.37 -11.75 8.65
C VAL A 39 1.51 -12.60 9.22
N ASN A 40 2.56 -12.83 8.43
CA ASN A 40 3.76 -13.47 8.97
C ASN A 40 4.39 -12.52 10.01
N ARG A 41 4.86 -13.06 11.14
CA ARG A 41 5.37 -12.24 12.25
C ARG A 41 6.70 -11.58 11.85
N ASN A 42 6.94 -10.38 12.39
CA ASN A 42 8.06 -9.41 12.21
C ASN A 42 7.69 -8.20 11.36
N GLU A 43 7.74 -7.00 11.95
CA GLU A 43 7.61 -5.64 11.36
C GLU A 43 6.39 -5.39 10.42
N ARG A 44 5.55 -6.38 10.14
CA ARG A 44 4.33 -6.26 9.32
C ARG A 44 3.23 -5.46 10.01
N PRO A 45 2.29 -4.89 9.25
CA PRO A 45 1.08 -4.30 9.79
C PRO A 45 0.31 -5.29 10.68
N PRO A 46 -0.39 -4.81 11.72
CA PRO A 46 -1.33 -5.62 12.48
C PRO A 46 -2.37 -6.28 11.56
N GLU A 47 -2.80 -7.50 11.90
CA GLU A 47 -3.86 -8.22 11.17
C GLU A 47 -5.09 -7.32 10.93
N LYS A 48 -5.44 -6.52 11.93
CA LYS A 48 -6.61 -5.64 11.86
C LYS A 48 -6.52 -4.58 10.77
N VAL A 49 -5.31 -4.07 10.47
CA VAL A 49 -5.06 -3.18 9.33
C VAL A 49 -5.34 -3.93 8.03
N MET A 50 -4.83 -5.16 7.94
CA MET A 50 -4.95 -6.01 6.75
C MET A 50 -6.38 -6.53 6.51
N GLN A 51 -7.26 -6.49 7.51
CA GLN A 51 -8.68 -6.84 7.37
C GLN A 51 -9.54 -5.77 6.69
N SER A 52 -8.94 -4.65 6.29
CA SER A 52 -9.59 -3.60 5.51
C SER A 52 -8.78 -3.30 4.25
N ALA A 53 -9.48 -2.85 3.20
CA ALA A 53 -8.84 -2.39 1.98
C ALA A 53 -9.71 -1.39 1.22
N VAL A 54 -9.06 -0.64 0.34
CA VAL A 54 -9.71 0.15 -0.71
C VAL A 54 -9.53 -0.57 -2.04
N VAL A 55 -10.59 -0.65 -2.83
CA VAL A 55 -10.63 -1.29 -4.15
C VAL A 55 -11.00 -0.25 -5.20
N GLY A 56 -10.24 -0.20 -6.30
CA GLY A 56 -10.53 0.65 -7.46
C GLY A 56 -11.19 -0.15 -8.57
N GLN A 57 -12.50 -0.40 -8.50
CA GLN A 57 -13.24 -1.29 -9.42
C GLN A 57 -12.99 -0.97 -10.89
N ASN A 58 -12.91 0.31 -11.23
CA ASN A 58 -12.76 0.79 -12.60
C ASN A 58 -11.31 0.78 -13.09
N GLY A 59 -10.41 0.14 -12.34
CA GLY A 59 -9.07 -0.20 -12.79
C GLY A 59 -7.94 0.68 -12.25
N THR A 60 -8.25 1.71 -11.48
CA THR A 60 -7.21 2.61 -10.92
C THR A 60 -7.49 2.94 -9.45
N LEU A 61 -6.42 3.04 -8.66
CA LEU A 61 -6.38 3.75 -7.37
C LEU A 61 -5.26 4.78 -7.40
N SER A 62 -5.57 6.05 -7.16
CA SER A 62 -4.61 7.16 -7.23
C SER A 62 -4.43 7.82 -5.87
N TYR A 63 -3.18 8.12 -5.53
CA TYR A 63 -2.79 8.77 -4.29
C TYR A 63 -1.88 9.95 -4.58
N ARG A 64 -2.02 11.00 -3.77
CA ARG A 64 -1.09 12.13 -3.72
C ARG A 64 -0.86 12.53 -2.27
N LEU A 65 0.38 12.43 -1.84
CA LEU A 65 0.83 12.66 -0.47
C LEU A 65 1.78 13.86 -0.47
N ASN A 66 1.63 14.79 0.47
CA ASN A 66 2.74 15.66 0.85
C ASN A 66 3.49 14.96 1.99
N LEU A 67 4.77 14.68 1.75
CA LEU A 67 5.63 13.93 2.66
C LEU A 67 6.46 14.94 3.47
N ASP A 68 6.06 15.15 4.72
CA ASP A 68 6.79 16.04 5.62
C ASP A 68 8.24 15.58 5.82
N GLY A 69 9.18 16.53 5.76
CA GLY A 69 10.61 16.24 5.88
C GLY A 69 11.28 15.74 4.59
N PHE A 70 10.57 15.59 3.47
CA PHE A 70 11.14 15.30 2.15
C PHE A 70 11.40 16.61 1.36
N PRO A 71 12.27 16.61 0.32
CA PRO A 71 12.87 15.48 -0.38
C PRO A 71 13.95 14.72 0.42
N GLY A 72 14.19 13.46 0.06
CA GLY A 72 15.21 12.64 0.69
C GLY A 72 15.07 11.14 0.36
N SER A 73 16.09 10.37 0.74
CA SER A 73 16.06 8.92 0.61
C SER A 73 15.29 8.27 1.75
N GLY A 74 14.68 7.13 1.48
CA GLY A 74 13.87 6.39 2.42
C GLY A 74 13.54 5.00 1.93
N TRP A 75 12.55 4.39 2.57
CA TRP A 75 11.94 3.14 2.14
C TRP A 75 10.42 3.30 2.04
N ALA A 76 9.81 2.50 1.18
CA ALA A 76 8.35 2.38 1.14
C ALA A 76 7.91 0.96 0.84
N PHE A 77 6.86 0.54 1.52
CA PHE A 77 6.21 -0.75 1.31
C PHE A 77 4.72 -0.57 1.14
N CYS A 78 4.13 -1.36 0.26
CA CYS A 78 2.69 -1.48 0.12
C CYS A 78 2.27 -2.86 0.64
N TYR A 79 1.06 -2.94 1.16
CA TYR A 79 0.53 -4.15 1.78
C TYR A 79 -0.77 -4.55 1.10
N PHE A 80 -0.79 -5.79 0.62
CA PHE A 80 -1.90 -6.37 -0.13
C PHE A 80 -2.36 -7.67 0.51
N ALA A 81 -3.66 -7.87 0.60
CA ALA A 81 -4.29 -9.15 0.87
C ALA A 81 -5.61 -9.22 0.10
N GLU A 82 -5.86 -10.33 -0.58
CA GLU A 82 -7.14 -10.53 -1.26
C GLU A 82 -8.22 -10.82 -0.21
N LEU A 83 -9.18 -9.90 -0.10
CA LEU A 83 -10.29 -9.96 0.85
C LEU A 83 -11.60 -10.40 0.19
N GLU A 84 -11.71 -10.31 -1.14
CA GLU A 84 -12.89 -10.68 -1.89
C GLU A 84 -12.79 -12.14 -2.39
N ASP A 85 -13.94 -12.79 -2.51
CA ASP A 85 -14.02 -14.15 -3.05
C ASP A 85 -14.00 -14.09 -4.59
N LEU A 86 -12.80 -14.13 -5.15
CA LEU A 86 -12.60 -14.18 -6.60
C LEU A 86 -13.03 -15.54 -7.17
N GLY A 87 -13.79 -15.51 -8.27
CA GLY A 87 -14.11 -16.72 -9.02
C GLY A 87 -12.88 -17.37 -9.68
N PRO A 88 -12.98 -18.63 -10.15
CA PRO A 88 -11.83 -19.35 -10.73
C PRO A 88 -11.15 -18.67 -11.92
N ASN A 89 -11.90 -17.87 -12.68
CA ASN A 89 -11.42 -17.11 -13.84
C ASN A 89 -11.17 -15.63 -13.51
N GLU A 90 -11.34 -15.23 -12.25
CA GLU A 90 -11.17 -13.86 -11.82
C GLU A 90 -9.78 -13.66 -11.24
N THR A 91 -9.02 -12.79 -11.87
CA THR A 91 -7.69 -12.38 -11.43
C THR A 91 -7.70 -10.93 -10.98
N ARG A 92 -6.86 -10.61 -10.00
CA ARG A 92 -6.53 -9.25 -9.61
C ARG A 92 -5.06 -8.98 -9.86
N LYS A 93 -4.79 -8.39 -11.03
CA LYS A 93 -3.46 -7.98 -11.48
C LYS A 93 -3.39 -6.48 -11.75
N PHE A 94 -2.37 -5.83 -11.21
CA PHE A 94 -2.16 -4.40 -11.36
C PHE A 94 -0.69 -4.06 -11.21
N ARG A 95 -0.29 -2.86 -11.63
CA ARG A 95 1.08 -2.35 -11.50
C ARG A 95 1.08 -1.04 -10.74
N LEU A 96 2.16 -0.79 -10.00
CA LEU A 96 2.44 0.51 -9.42
C LEU A 96 2.96 1.45 -10.52
N MET A 97 2.49 2.68 -10.55
CA MET A 97 2.90 3.75 -11.45
C MET A 97 3.28 4.97 -10.62
N ILE A 98 4.51 5.45 -10.77
CA ILE A 98 5.00 6.67 -10.12
C ILE A 98 5.46 7.63 -11.22
N PRO A 99 4.72 8.72 -11.51
CA PRO A 99 5.11 9.70 -12.50
C PRO A 99 6.52 10.24 -12.25
N GLY A 100 7.36 10.23 -13.29
CA GLY A 100 8.75 10.68 -13.19
C GLY A 100 9.72 9.66 -12.59
N MET A 101 9.26 8.50 -12.12
CA MET A 101 10.09 7.44 -11.51
C MET A 101 9.79 6.06 -12.11
N SER A 102 9.98 5.95 -13.44
CA SER A 102 9.58 4.78 -14.25
C SER A 102 10.31 3.49 -13.88
N GLU A 103 11.50 3.59 -13.30
CA GLU A 103 12.32 2.49 -12.82
C GLU A 103 11.65 1.71 -11.69
N TYR A 104 10.79 2.37 -10.90
CA TYR A 104 9.99 1.75 -9.84
C TYR A 104 8.56 1.37 -10.29
N SER A 105 8.21 1.60 -11.57
CA SER A 105 6.82 1.44 -12.07
C SER A 105 6.55 0.12 -12.82
N LYS A 106 7.48 -0.85 -12.80
CA LYS A 106 7.43 -2.05 -13.67
C LYS A 106 6.90 -3.32 -12.99
N ALA A 107 6.83 -3.37 -11.67
CA ALA A 107 6.38 -4.58 -10.97
C ALA A 107 4.86 -4.74 -11.08
N SER A 108 4.41 -5.79 -11.78
CA SER A 108 3.02 -6.22 -11.72
C SER A 108 2.81 -7.12 -10.50
N VAL A 109 1.73 -6.85 -9.77
CA VAL A 109 1.28 -7.62 -8.62
C VAL A 109 0.09 -8.45 -9.04
N ASN A 110 0.14 -9.75 -8.79
CA ASN A 110 -1.02 -10.64 -8.72
C ASN A 110 -1.20 -11.05 -7.26
N VAL A 111 -2.20 -10.47 -6.57
CA VAL A 111 -2.31 -10.58 -5.12
C VAL A 111 -2.40 -12.04 -4.65
N GLN A 112 -3.23 -12.87 -5.28
CA GLN A 112 -3.41 -14.26 -4.85
C GLN A 112 -2.19 -15.13 -5.16
N GLU A 113 -1.54 -14.94 -6.31
CA GLU A 113 -0.32 -15.69 -6.65
C GLU A 113 0.85 -15.26 -5.76
N ASN A 114 1.06 -13.95 -5.58
CA ASN A 114 2.15 -13.41 -4.79
C ASN A 114 2.00 -13.72 -3.29
N ALA A 115 0.78 -13.64 -2.74
CA ALA A 115 0.51 -13.99 -1.35
C ALA A 115 0.37 -15.51 -1.11
N GLN A 116 0.42 -16.32 -2.17
CA GLN A 116 0.16 -17.77 -2.12
C GLN A 116 -1.22 -18.11 -1.52
N GLY A 117 -2.24 -17.32 -1.86
CA GLY A 117 -3.63 -17.53 -1.47
C GLY A 117 -4.37 -16.27 -1.04
N ARG A 118 -5.62 -16.46 -0.61
CA ARG A 118 -6.48 -15.41 -0.03
C ARG A 118 -6.18 -15.21 1.45
N PHE A 119 -6.56 -14.04 1.98
CA PHE A 119 -6.38 -13.70 3.40
C PHE A 119 -4.92 -13.90 3.86
N ARG A 120 -3.97 -13.60 2.99
CA ARG A 120 -2.53 -13.67 3.24
C ARG A 120 -1.92 -12.35 2.79
N LEU A 121 -1.05 -11.80 3.62
CA LEU A 121 -0.35 -10.56 3.32
C LEU A 121 0.75 -10.81 2.28
N TYR A 122 0.78 -9.96 1.26
CA TYR A 122 1.90 -9.74 0.36
C TYR A 122 2.43 -8.31 0.51
N GLU A 123 3.75 -8.17 0.54
CA GLU A 123 4.44 -6.89 0.75
C GLU A 123 5.53 -6.71 -0.31
N PRO A 124 5.22 -6.02 -1.41
CA PRO A 124 6.25 -5.45 -2.27
C PRO A 124 6.66 -4.07 -1.76
N GLY A 125 7.91 -3.71 -2.03
CA GLY A 125 8.39 -2.36 -1.75
C GLY A 125 9.83 -2.14 -2.16
N TYR A 126 10.33 -0.99 -1.75
CA TYR A 126 11.67 -0.51 -2.06
C TYR A 126 12.38 -0.17 -0.75
N PRO A 127 13.45 -0.90 -0.39
CA PRO A 127 14.24 -0.56 0.80
C PRO A 127 15.09 0.69 0.57
N ASN A 128 15.28 1.15 -0.66
CA ASN A 128 15.97 2.40 -0.93
C ASN A 128 15.36 3.07 -2.16
N ILE A 129 14.82 4.26 -1.95
CA ILE A 129 14.17 5.08 -2.97
C ILE A 129 14.24 6.55 -2.54
N SER A 130 14.44 7.45 -3.51
CA SER A 130 14.44 8.89 -3.27
C SER A 130 13.03 9.45 -3.49
N PHE A 131 12.47 10.11 -2.49
CA PHE A 131 11.13 10.68 -2.58
C PHE A 131 11.16 12.21 -2.78
N PRO A 132 10.22 12.73 -3.59
CA PRO A 132 9.91 14.16 -3.62
C PRO A 132 9.13 14.59 -2.38
N PHE A 133 8.96 15.91 -2.19
CA PHE A 133 8.01 16.43 -1.20
C PHE A 133 6.56 16.03 -1.52
N THR A 134 6.13 16.22 -2.77
CA THR A 134 4.81 15.77 -3.25
C THR A 134 4.98 14.47 -4.00
N LEU A 135 4.52 13.36 -3.42
CA LEU A 135 4.52 12.05 -4.07
C LEU A 135 3.14 11.75 -4.64
N SER A 136 3.05 11.54 -5.95
CA SER A 136 1.86 10.97 -6.60
C SER A 136 2.17 9.57 -7.08
N PHE A 137 1.25 8.64 -6.90
CA PHE A 137 1.37 7.29 -7.43
C PHE A 137 0.00 6.66 -7.67
N GLU A 138 -0.04 5.67 -8.54
CA GLU A 138 -1.26 4.98 -8.92
C GLU A 138 -1.04 3.47 -8.98
N PHE A 139 -2.06 2.71 -8.59
CA PHE A 139 -2.16 1.30 -8.96
C PHE A 139 -3.06 1.19 -10.16
N VAL A 140 -2.57 0.59 -11.25
CA VAL A 140 -3.29 0.50 -12.52
C VAL A 140 -3.47 -0.96 -12.90
N LYS A 141 -4.71 -1.35 -13.13
CA LYS A 141 -5.12 -2.68 -13.60
C LYS A 141 -4.37 -3.06 -14.88
N THR A 142 -3.86 -4.29 -14.94
CA THR A 142 -3.25 -4.83 -16.18
C THR A 142 -4.33 -5.33 -17.15
N ILE A 143 -3.97 -5.44 -18.43
CA ILE A 143 -4.91 -5.86 -19.48
C ILE A 143 -5.46 -7.28 -19.28
N ASP A 144 -4.69 -8.16 -18.64
CA ASP A 144 -5.03 -9.55 -18.34
C ASP A 144 -5.71 -9.73 -16.96
N SER A 145 -6.01 -8.62 -16.27
CA SER A 145 -6.75 -8.64 -15.02
C SER A 145 -8.26 -8.57 -15.26
N THR A 146 -9.04 -9.28 -14.45
CA THR A 146 -10.50 -9.10 -14.43
C THR A 146 -10.94 -8.05 -13.40
N ARG A 147 -10.25 -7.98 -12.26
CA ARG A 147 -10.55 -7.08 -11.13
C ARG A 147 -9.62 -5.87 -11.11
N GLY A 148 -10.10 -4.77 -10.52
CA GLY A 148 -9.29 -3.58 -10.29
C GLY A 148 -8.28 -3.73 -9.14
N PRO A 149 -7.37 -2.78 -8.93
CA PRO A 149 -6.42 -2.82 -7.82
C PRO A 149 -7.10 -2.85 -6.45
N ILE A 150 -6.41 -3.43 -5.47
CA ILE A 150 -6.76 -3.43 -4.04
C ILE A 150 -5.55 -2.93 -3.25
N LEU A 151 -5.77 -2.17 -2.17
CA LEU A 151 -4.72 -1.73 -1.26
C LEU A 151 -5.21 -1.83 0.18
N ASN A 152 -4.46 -2.54 1.04
CA ASN A 152 -4.80 -2.66 2.46
C ASN A 152 -4.11 -1.57 3.27
N ALA A 153 -2.83 -1.35 3.01
CA ALA A 153 -2.05 -0.27 3.63
C ALA A 153 -0.78 0.05 2.84
N PHE A 154 -0.10 1.13 3.22
CA PHE A 154 1.27 1.42 2.81
C PHE A 154 2.01 2.15 3.92
N GLU A 155 3.33 2.08 3.91
CA GLU A 155 4.22 2.81 4.81
C GLU A 155 5.34 3.48 4.00
N ILE A 156 5.71 4.70 4.38
CA ILE A 156 6.81 5.46 3.80
C ILE A 156 7.62 6.02 4.97
N ASN A 157 8.92 5.80 4.98
CA ASN A 157 9.81 6.29 6.02
C ASN A 157 11.05 6.92 5.42
N LYS A 158 11.51 8.00 6.04
CA LYS A 158 12.71 8.72 5.65
C LYS A 158 13.94 8.14 6.36
N TYR A 159 15.05 8.01 5.65
CA TYR A 159 16.34 7.80 6.28
C TYR A 159 16.82 9.09 6.93
N VAL A 160 17.05 9.02 8.23
CA VAL A 160 17.66 10.10 9.01
C VAL A 160 19.09 9.69 9.38
N GLN A 161 20.02 10.62 9.23
CA GLN A 161 21.39 10.40 9.67
C GLN A 161 21.39 10.26 11.19
N ILE A 162 22.08 9.24 11.69
CA ILE A 162 22.37 9.13 13.11
C ILE A 162 23.36 10.25 13.45
N SER A 163 22.92 11.26 14.19
CA SER A 163 23.83 12.20 14.85
C SER A 163 24.21 11.63 16.21
N ALA A 164 25.48 11.77 16.59
CA ALA A 164 25.87 11.55 17.99
C ALA A 164 25.03 12.50 18.84
N GLY A 165 24.28 11.96 19.81
CA GLY A 165 23.50 12.78 20.74
C GLY A 165 24.41 13.80 21.43
N SER A 166 23.85 14.95 21.83
CA SER A 166 24.57 15.85 22.72
C SER A 166 24.97 15.09 23.99
N GLN A 167 26.21 15.25 24.44
CA GLN A 167 26.56 14.85 25.80
C GLN A 167 25.67 15.66 26.77
N ASP A 168 24.95 14.94 27.64
CA ASP A 168 24.22 15.52 28.77
C ASP A 168 25.14 16.34 29.69
#